data_AF-A0A285FF08-F1
#
_entry.id   AF-A0A285FF08-F1
#
_cell.length_a   1.000
_cell.length_b   1.000
_cell.length_c   1.000
_cell.angle_alpha   90.00
_cell.angle_beta   90.00
_cell.angle_gamma   90.00
#
_symmetry.space_group_name_H-M   'P 1'
#
loop_
_entity.id
_entity.type
_entity.pdbx_description
1 polymer ?
#
loop_
_entity_poly.entity_id
_entity_poly.type
_entity_poly.pdbx_seq_one_letter_code
_entity_poly.pdbx_strand_id
1 'polypeptide(L)'
;MQDLDYYKKKLLWEKQSMLHQIGEVDDKGYEGLGHSLRYSTGELSFYDNHPADQGTNTFDRAKDIGIRGNAQLILQMIDDALEKIETGQYGHCDSCGKAINPERLEAMPYSTFCFDCKSKSELRIGTNGHNSRPIEENAIDSLHNGNPFAMTDDTDNVAFDGEDAWQAVARYGTSNTPSDITGAIDDDDSYIDADENQGLVNWGDQIMDKSLGDGEVIDKDDQLTGQRQKRRRKEWE
;
A
#
# COMPACT_ATOMS: atom_id res chain seq x y z
N MET A 1 29.63 37.83 -6.89
CA MET A 1 28.73 38.36 -7.96
C MET A 1 28.64 37.43 -9.16
N GLN A 2 29.69 36.68 -9.53
CA GLN A 2 29.65 35.73 -10.65
C GLN A 2 28.74 34.50 -10.45
N ASP A 3 28.49 34.06 -9.20
CA ASP A 3 27.72 32.84 -8.95
C ASP A 3 26.19 33.03 -9.09
N LEU A 4 25.66 34.23 -8.84
CA LEU A 4 24.21 34.49 -8.89
C LEU A 4 23.65 34.47 -10.33
N ASP A 5 24.41 34.97 -11.31
CA ASP A 5 24.00 34.93 -12.71
C ASP A 5 23.97 33.49 -13.25
N TYR A 6 24.88 32.63 -12.76
CA TYR A 6 24.88 31.20 -13.06
C TYR A 6 23.59 30.52 -12.56
N TYR A 7 23.24 30.71 -11.28
CA TYR A 7 22.01 30.13 -10.72
C TYR A 7 20.75 30.70 -11.37
N LYS A 8 20.72 32.00 -11.71
CA LYS A 8 19.60 32.61 -12.42
C LYS A 8 19.36 31.95 -13.78
N LYS A 9 20.41 31.75 -14.58
CA LYS A 9 20.31 31.04 -15.87
C LYS A 9 19.83 29.60 -15.70
N LYS A 10 20.34 28.90 -14.69
CA LYS A 10 19.93 27.53 -14.38
C LYS A 10 18.45 27.44 -14.00
N LEU A 11 17.97 28.34 -13.13
CA LEU A 11 16.56 28.42 -12.75
C LEU A 11 15.64 28.75 -13.92
N LEU A 12 16.05 29.63 -14.83
CA LEU A 12 15.27 29.93 -16.04
C LEU A 12 15.18 28.72 -16.98
N TRP A 13 16.26 27.96 -17.12
CA TRP A 13 16.26 26.72 -17.88
C TRP A 13 15.32 25.68 -17.24
N GLU A 14 15.41 25.47 -15.93
CA GLU A 14 14.51 24.58 -15.20
C GLU A 14 13.04 25.03 -15.30
N LYS A 15 12.77 26.34 -15.23
CA LYS A 15 11.42 26.88 -15.41
C LYS A 15 10.84 26.51 -16.77
N GLN A 16 11.63 26.67 -17.84
CA GLN A 16 11.20 26.28 -19.19
C GLN A 16 10.98 24.77 -19.29
N SER A 17 11.84 23.96 -18.67
CA SER A 17 11.69 22.50 -18.60
C SER A 17 10.37 22.09 -17.92
N MET A 18 10.07 22.68 -16.76
CA MET A 18 8.81 22.41 -16.03
C MET A 18 7.58 22.87 -16.81
N LEU A 19 7.63 24.04 -17.46
CA LEU A 19 6.55 24.52 -18.33
C LEU A 19 6.32 23.59 -19.52
N HIS A 20 7.40 23.08 -20.12
CA HIS A 20 7.31 22.10 -21.19
C HIS A 20 6.66 20.81 -20.69
N GLN A 21 7.08 20.29 -19.53
CA GLN A 21 6.50 19.08 -18.94
C GLN A 21 5.00 19.24 -18.62
N ILE A 22 4.59 20.40 -18.09
CA ILE A 22 3.16 20.70 -17.87
C ILE A 22 2.42 20.73 -19.20
N GLY A 23 2.97 21.44 -20.20
CA GLY A 23 2.40 21.53 -21.53
C GLY A 23 2.24 20.16 -22.19
N GLU A 24 3.27 19.29 -22.10
CA GLU A 24 3.19 17.92 -22.60
C GLU A 24 2.05 17.15 -21.93
N VAL A 25 1.96 17.16 -20.60
CA VAL A 25 0.91 16.43 -19.86
C VAL A 25 -0.50 16.96 -20.19
N ASP A 26 -0.64 18.27 -20.41
CA ASP A 26 -1.92 18.87 -20.77
C ASP A 26 -2.29 18.60 -22.25
N ASP A 27 -1.31 18.62 -23.17
CA ASP A 27 -1.47 18.60 -24.63
C ASP A 27 -1.11 17.24 -25.30
N LYS A 28 -1.11 16.11 -24.56
CA LYS A 28 -0.95 14.72 -25.08
C LYS A 28 -2.11 14.26 -26.01
N GLY A 29 -2.59 15.11 -26.91
CA GLY A 29 -3.67 14.79 -27.84
C GLY A 29 -4.95 14.38 -27.10
N TYR A 30 -5.53 13.24 -27.46
CA TYR A 30 -6.76 12.73 -26.83
C TYR A 30 -6.56 12.31 -25.37
N GLU A 31 -5.35 11.93 -24.97
CA GLU A 31 -5.04 11.40 -23.62
C GLU A 31 -4.61 12.48 -22.62
N GLY A 32 -4.45 13.72 -23.07
CA GLY A 32 -4.03 14.84 -22.23
C GLY A 32 -5.01 15.21 -21.12
N LEU A 33 -4.50 15.91 -20.12
CA LEU A 33 -5.33 16.44 -19.03
C LEU A 33 -6.27 17.58 -19.49
N GLY A 34 -6.00 18.21 -20.63
CA GLY A 34 -6.85 19.28 -21.21
C GLY A 34 -8.27 18.83 -21.59
N HIS A 35 -8.48 17.53 -21.78
CA HIS A 35 -9.78 16.96 -22.07
C HIS A 35 -10.36 16.17 -20.89
N SER A 36 -11.69 16.06 -20.82
CA SER A 36 -12.34 15.20 -19.83
C SER A 36 -12.01 13.72 -20.09
N LEU A 37 -11.99 12.89 -19.04
CA LEU A 37 -11.72 11.44 -19.17
C LEU A 37 -12.63 10.77 -20.22
N ARG A 38 -13.90 11.15 -20.27
CA ARG A 38 -14.89 10.67 -21.26
C ARG A 38 -14.48 10.97 -22.71
N TYR A 39 -13.88 12.13 -22.94
CA TYR A 39 -13.37 12.48 -24.26
C TYR A 39 -12.12 11.68 -24.59
N SER A 40 -11.21 11.52 -23.63
CA SER A 40 -10.00 10.72 -23.79
C SER A 40 -10.27 9.26 -24.14
N THR A 41 -11.27 8.65 -23.51
CA THR A 41 -11.66 7.26 -23.81
C THR A 41 -12.46 7.14 -25.11
N GLY A 42 -12.96 8.24 -25.69
CA GLY A 42 -13.83 8.22 -26.88
C GLY A 42 -15.22 7.63 -26.65
N GLU A 43 -15.53 7.22 -25.42
CA GLU A 43 -16.74 6.46 -25.09
C GLU A 43 -17.86 7.35 -24.56
N LEU A 44 -19.08 7.15 -25.07
CA LEU A 44 -20.25 7.89 -24.59
C LEU A 44 -20.73 7.40 -23.22
N SER A 45 -20.45 6.14 -22.84
CA SER A 45 -20.87 5.53 -21.58
C SER A 45 -19.81 4.59 -20.97
N PHE A 46 -19.77 4.52 -19.64
CA PHE A 46 -18.91 3.59 -18.90
C PHE A 46 -19.55 2.20 -18.70
N TYR A 47 -20.75 1.96 -19.21
CA TYR A 47 -21.52 0.75 -18.89
C TYR A 47 -21.02 -0.51 -19.62
N ASP A 48 -20.41 -0.34 -20.80
CA ASP A 48 -19.91 -1.43 -21.64
C ASP A 48 -18.40 -1.67 -21.51
N ASN A 49 -17.75 -0.98 -20.56
CA ASN A 49 -16.30 -1.12 -20.35
C ASN A 49 -16.00 -2.19 -19.30
N HIS A 50 -14.99 -3.03 -19.57
CA HIS A 50 -14.50 -3.98 -18.58
C HIS A 50 -13.96 -3.23 -17.35
N PRO A 51 -14.28 -3.64 -16.11
CA PRO A 51 -13.89 -2.90 -14.90
C PRO A 51 -12.37 -2.74 -14.76
N ALA A 52 -11.58 -3.69 -15.27
CA ALA A 52 -10.12 -3.57 -15.28
C ALA A 52 -9.63 -2.42 -16.18
N ASP A 53 -10.26 -2.19 -17.32
CA ASP A 53 -9.87 -1.12 -18.25
C ASP A 53 -10.20 0.26 -17.66
N GLN A 54 -11.32 0.36 -16.95
CA GLN A 54 -11.65 1.57 -16.19
C GLN A 54 -10.62 1.85 -15.09
N GLY A 55 -10.17 0.80 -14.39
CA GLY A 55 -9.10 0.90 -13.40
C GLY A 55 -7.81 1.45 -14.00
N THR A 56 -7.37 0.90 -15.13
CA THR A 56 -6.17 1.36 -15.86
C THR A 56 -6.30 2.83 -16.28
N ASN A 57 -7.41 3.19 -16.95
CA ASN A 57 -7.63 4.57 -17.42
C ASN A 57 -7.67 5.60 -16.29
N THR A 58 -8.31 5.25 -15.15
CA THR A 58 -8.38 6.15 -13.99
C THR A 58 -7.02 6.27 -13.29
N PHE A 59 -6.27 5.17 -13.20
CA PHE A 59 -4.91 5.17 -12.65
C PHE A 59 -3.96 6.03 -13.46
N ASP A 60 -3.92 5.85 -14.79
CA ASP A 60 -3.04 6.62 -15.66
C ASP A 60 -3.36 8.11 -15.61
N ARG A 61 -4.65 8.47 -15.54
CA ARG A 61 -5.06 9.86 -15.38
C ARG A 61 -4.68 10.43 -14.01
N ALA A 62 -4.82 9.66 -12.93
CA ALA A 62 -4.40 10.09 -11.60
C ALA A 62 -2.88 10.31 -11.54
N LYS A 63 -2.11 9.44 -12.18
CA LYS A 63 -0.66 9.58 -12.35
C LYS A 63 -0.30 10.87 -13.06
N ASP A 64 -0.93 11.17 -14.19
CA ASP A 64 -0.69 12.40 -14.94
C ASP A 64 -1.04 13.66 -14.13
N ILE A 65 -2.14 13.63 -13.36
CA ILE A 65 -2.48 14.71 -12.42
C ILE A 65 -1.37 14.90 -11.38
N GLY A 66 -0.84 13.81 -10.81
CA GLY A 66 0.26 13.85 -9.85
C GLY A 66 1.54 14.43 -10.44
N ILE A 67 1.90 14.03 -11.65
CA ILE A 67 3.06 14.56 -12.38
C ILE A 67 2.91 16.06 -12.63
N ARG A 68 1.73 16.50 -13.13
CA ARG A 68 1.44 17.93 -13.35
C ARG A 68 1.48 18.72 -12.06
N GLY A 69 0.87 18.21 -10.99
CA GLY A 69 0.85 18.86 -9.68
C GLY A 69 2.26 19.03 -9.10
N ASN A 70 3.12 18.01 -9.23
CA ASN A 70 4.52 18.11 -8.82
C ASN A 70 5.28 19.18 -9.62
N ALA A 71 5.16 19.17 -10.95
CA ALA A 71 5.79 20.18 -11.80
C ALA A 71 5.32 21.61 -11.46
N GLN A 72 4.05 21.80 -11.12
CA GLN A 72 3.51 23.09 -10.65
C GLN A 72 4.11 23.54 -9.33
N LEU A 73 4.28 22.63 -8.35
CA LEU A 73 4.94 22.95 -7.08
C LEU A 73 6.40 23.34 -7.29
N ILE A 74 7.13 22.60 -8.12
CA ILE A 74 8.52 22.95 -8.47
C ILE A 74 8.58 24.31 -9.15
N LEU A 75 7.65 24.61 -10.06
CA LEU A 75 7.58 25.89 -10.76
C LEU A 75 7.37 27.06 -9.79
N GLN A 76 6.50 26.90 -8.78
CA GLN A 76 6.35 27.88 -7.71
C GLN A 76 7.66 28.07 -6.93
N MET A 77 8.35 26.99 -6.56
CA MET A 77 9.65 27.08 -5.87
C MET A 77 10.72 27.77 -6.73
N ILE A 78 10.69 27.58 -8.05
CA ILE A 78 11.60 28.27 -8.98
C ILE A 78 11.28 29.76 -9.03
N ASP A 79 10.00 30.14 -9.09
CA ASP A 79 9.59 31.54 -9.10
C ASP A 79 9.98 32.25 -7.79
N ASP A 80 9.76 31.61 -6.64
CA ASP A 80 10.21 32.10 -5.34
C ASP A 80 11.74 32.28 -5.29
N ALA A 81 12.48 31.31 -5.86
CA ALA A 81 13.94 31.39 -5.92
C ALA A 81 14.44 32.53 -6.81
N LEU A 82 13.77 32.79 -7.94
CA LEU A 82 14.07 33.92 -8.82
C LEU A 82 13.80 35.25 -8.12
N GLU A 83 12.69 35.39 -7.40
CA GLU A 83 12.38 36.58 -6.61
C GLU A 83 13.44 36.83 -5.51
N LYS A 84 13.92 35.75 -4.87
CA LYS A 84 15.01 35.84 -3.89
C LYS A 84 16.35 36.27 -4.48
N ILE A 85 16.62 35.93 -5.74
CA ILE A 85 17.80 36.44 -6.45
C ILE A 85 17.68 37.95 -6.66
N GLU A 86 16.49 38.44 -7.02
CA GLU A 86 16.25 39.87 -7.25
C GLU A 86 16.32 40.69 -5.96
N THR A 87 15.81 40.14 -4.85
CA THR A 87 15.88 40.78 -3.51
C THR A 87 17.23 40.57 -2.80
N GLY A 88 18.13 39.76 -3.36
CA GLY A 88 19.45 39.47 -2.79
C GLY A 88 19.45 38.52 -1.59
N GLN A 89 18.36 37.80 -1.35
CA GLN A 89 18.21 36.84 -0.24
C GLN A 89 18.46 35.37 -0.67
N TYR A 90 18.84 35.15 -1.93
CA TYR A 90 19.10 33.82 -2.45
C TYR A 90 20.25 33.11 -1.72
N GLY A 91 20.07 31.82 -1.46
CA GLY A 91 21.06 30.99 -0.76
C GLY A 91 20.96 31.03 0.77
N HIS A 92 19.94 31.68 1.33
CA HIS A 92 19.64 31.63 2.77
C HIS A 92 18.37 30.82 3.05
N CYS A 93 18.37 30.07 4.16
CA CYS A 93 17.25 29.24 4.57
C CYS A 93 16.11 30.08 5.16
N ASP A 94 14.87 29.90 4.69
CA ASP A 94 13.70 30.66 5.18
C ASP A 94 13.37 30.42 6.65
N SER A 95 13.67 29.22 7.16
CA SER A 95 13.34 28.87 8.55
C SER A 95 14.36 29.37 9.56
N CYS A 96 15.65 29.40 9.21
CA CYS A 96 16.72 29.66 10.17
C CYS A 96 17.71 30.76 9.76
N GLY A 97 17.58 31.33 8.57
CA GLY A 97 18.44 32.38 8.02
C GLY A 97 19.88 31.95 7.67
N LYS A 98 20.27 30.70 7.98
CA LYS A 98 21.61 30.19 7.68
C LYS A 98 21.82 30.03 6.18
N ALA A 99 23.06 30.19 5.74
CA ALA A 99 23.45 29.89 4.36
C ALA A 99 23.19 28.40 4.02
N ILE A 100 22.67 28.16 2.83
CA ILE A 100 22.42 26.82 2.28
C ILE A 100 23.72 26.31 1.67
N ASN A 101 24.03 25.02 1.84
CA ASN A 101 25.23 24.40 1.26
C ASN A 101 25.22 24.59 -0.28
N PRO A 102 26.29 25.12 -0.90
CA PRO A 102 26.37 25.30 -2.35
C PRO A 102 26.14 24.01 -3.15
N GLU A 103 26.60 22.85 -2.65
CA GLU A 103 26.37 21.54 -3.30
C GLU A 103 24.87 21.23 -3.43
N ARG A 104 24.07 21.65 -2.44
CA ARG A 104 22.61 21.50 -2.47
C ARG A 104 21.97 22.43 -3.48
N LEU A 105 22.43 23.67 -3.60
CA LEU A 105 21.94 24.62 -4.61
C LEU A 105 22.38 24.23 -6.02
N GLU A 106 23.53 23.56 -6.14
CA GLU A 106 23.97 22.97 -7.40
C GLU A 106 23.05 21.82 -7.81
N ALA A 107 22.67 20.91 -6.90
CA ALA A 107 21.74 19.83 -7.21
C ALA A 107 20.29 20.32 -7.40
N MET A 108 19.81 21.20 -6.52
CA MET A 108 18.44 21.73 -6.48
C MET A 108 18.46 23.25 -6.29
N PRO A 109 18.56 24.03 -7.39
CA PRO A 109 18.73 25.48 -7.31
C PRO A 109 17.50 26.22 -6.76
N TYR A 110 16.32 25.59 -6.77
CA TYR A 110 15.07 26.12 -6.23
C TYR A 110 14.86 25.82 -4.74
N SER A 111 15.83 25.19 -4.06
CA SER A 111 15.72 24.84 -2.64
C SER A 111 15.76 26.09 -1.74
N THR A 112 14.69 26.33 -0.97
CA THR A 112 14.58 27.44 -0.01
C THR A 112 14.98 27.10 1.43
N PHE A 113 15.16 25.81 1.74
CA PHE A 113 15.49 25.33 3.08
C PHE A 113 16.88 24.66 3.13
N CYS A 114 17.56 24.77 4.27
CA CYS A 114 18.75 23.97 4.55
C CYS A 114 18.39 22.53 4.91
N PHE A 115 19.39 21.63 4.84
CA PHE A 115 19.22 20.20 5.14
C PHE A 115 18.58 19.94 6.50
N ASP A 116 19.12 20.55 7.58
CA ASP A 116 18.61 20.34 8.94
C ASP A 116 17.15 20.75 9.10
N CYS A 117 16.76 21.90 8.52
CA CYS A 117 15.39 22.41 8.63
C CYS A 117 14.43 21.54 7.81
N LYS A 118 14.85 21.11 6.62
CA LYS A 118 14.06 20.22 5.76
C LYS A 118 13.89 18.85 6.41
N SER A 119 14.96 18.23 6.90
CA SER A 119 14.93 16.95 7.61
C SER A 119 14.05 17.01 8.85
N LYS A 120 14.13 18.09 9.63
CA LYS A 120 13.25 18.29 10.79
C LYS A 120 11.77 18.46 10.40
N SER A 121 11.47 19.06 9.25
CA SER A 121 10.10 19.16 8.74
C SER A 121 9.56 17.79 8.31
N GLU A 122 10.39 16.97 7.67
CA GLU A 122 10.03 15.62 7.22
C GLU A 122 9.79 14.66 8.39
N LEU A 123 10.62 14.74 9.43
CA LEU A 123 10.43 13.97 10.68
C LEU A 123 9.12 14.32 11.41
N ARG A 124 8.66 15.57 11.30
CA ARG A 124 7.38 15.99 11.89
C ARG A 124 6.18 15.48 11.11
N ILE A 125 6.32 15.31 9.80
CA ILE A 125 5.25 14.75 8.95
C ILE A 125 4.93 13.30 9.35
N GLY A 126 5.91 12.55 9.87
CA GLY A 126 5.69 11.20 10.42
C GLY A 126 5.18 11.15 11.86
N THR A 127 5.18 12.26 12.59
CA THR A 127 4.81 12.26 14.02
C THR A 127 3.57 13.09 14.36
N ASN A 128 3.16 14.08 13.54
CA ASN A 128 1.95 14.89 13.79
C ASN A 128 1.54 15.79 12.59
N GLY A 129 1.40 15.27 11.37
CA GLY A 129 0.80 16.10 10.31
C GLY A 129 0.90 15.56 8.90
N HIS A 130 -0.25 15.14 8.38
CA HIS A 130 -0.58 14.96 6.95
C HIS A 130 -0.09 13.71 6.22
N ASN A 131 0.80 12.88 6.79
CA ASN A 131 1.02 11.48 6.38
C ASN A 131 1.01 10.55 7.59
N SER A 132 0.11 10.77 8.56
CA SER A 132 -0.29 9.63 9.39
C SER A 132 -0.91 8.65 8.42
N ARG A 133 -0.23 7.53 8.25
CA ARG A 133 -0.86 6.27 7.86
C ARG A 133 -2.26 6.22 8.48
N PRO A 134 -3.30 5.87 7.72
CA PRO A 134 -4.68 5.90 8.19
C PRO A 134 -4.78 5.30 9.60
N ILE A 135 -5.71 5.78 10.44
CA ILE A 135 -5.87 5.20 11.79
C ILE A 135 -6.18 3.70 11.71
N GLU A 136 -6.77 3.28 10.59
CA GLU A 136 -6.99 1.92 10.16
C GLU A 136 -5.70 1.11 10.07
N GLU A 137 -4.57 1.69 9.66
CA GLU A 137 -3.29 1.00 9.60
C GLU A 137 -2.71 0.77 11.00
N ASN A 138 -2.87 1.72 11.93
CA ASN A 138 -2.51 1.49 13.33
C ASN A 138 -3.40 0.41 13.97
N ALA A 139 -4.67 0.33 13.56
CA ALA A 139 -5.58 -0.73 14.00
C ALA A 139 -5.16 -2.10 13.44
N ILE A 140 -4.68 -2.17 12.20
CA ILE A 140 -4.08 -3.38 11.59
C ILE A 140 -2.80 -3.76 12.33
N ASP A 141 -1.87 -2.82 12.55
CA ASP A 141 -0.60 -3.09 13.26
C ASP A 141 -0.82 -3.60 14.69
N SER A 142 -1.87 -3.12 15.36
CA SER A 142 -2.23 -3.54 16.73
C SER A 142 -3.00 -4.86 16.79
N LEU A 143 -3.62 -5.30 15.69
CA LEU A 143 -4.34 -6.57 15.63
C LEU A 143 -3.40 -7.77 15.43
N HIS A 144 -2.21 -7.54 14.86
CA HIS A 144 -1.36 -8.62 14.36
C HIS A 144 0.03 -8.70 15.01
N ASN A 145 0.22 -8.15 16.22
CA ASN A 145 1.52 -8.20 16.94
C ASN A 145 2.76 -7.90 16.07
N GLY A 146 2.62 -7.02 15.06
CA GLY A 146 3.70 -6.65 14.14
C GLY A 146 3.92 -7.55 12.91
N ASN A 147 3.09 -8.56 12.63
CA ASN A 147 3.10 -9.28 11.35
C ASN A 147 1.68 -9.71 10.88
N PRO A 148 1.06 -8.97 9.95
CA PRO A 148 -0.26 -9.31 9.40
C PRO A 148 -0.30 -10.56 8.52
N PHE A 149 0.84 -11.26 8.36
CA PHE A 149 0.98 -12.50 7.61
C PHE A 149 1.65 -13.61 8.43
N ALA A 150 1.67 -13.50 9.76
CA ALA A 150 1.95 -14.68 10.56
C ALA A 150 0.81 -15.67 10.30
N MET A 151 1.10 -16.70 9.50
CA MET A 151 0.22 -17.83 9.19
C MET A 151 0.49 -19.02 10.12
N THR A 152 1.24 -18.74 11.19
CA THR A 152 1.64 -19.67 12.23
C THR A 152 1.91 -18.78 13.43
N ASP A 153 1.02 -18.75 14.38
CA ASP A 153 1.40 -18.38 15.73
C ASP A 153 1.66 -19.67 16.52
N ASP A 154 2.73 -19.71 17.33
CA ASP A 154 3.01 -20.84 18.22
C ASP A 154 2.14 -20.75 19.50
N THR A 155 0.98 -20.10 19.44
CA THR A 155 0.15 -19.76 20.60
C THR A 155 -1.25 -20.36 20.50
N ASP A 156 -1.77 -20.90 21.59
CA ASP A 156 -3.13 -21.46 21.62
C ASP A 156 -4.22 -20.36 21.69
N ASN A 157 -4.00 -19.18 21.08
CA ASN A 157 -4.90 -18.05 21.20
C ASN A 157 -6.06 -18.11 20.20
N VAL A 158 -7.24 -18.49 20.68
CA VAL A 158 -8.43 -18.67 19.83
C VAL A 158 -9.15 -17.37 19.42
N ALA A 159 -8.45 -16.23 19.46
CA ALA A 159 -9.05 -14.95 19.12
C ALA A 159 -9.01 -14.74 17.61
N PHE A 160 -10.17 -14.47 16.99
CA PHE A 160 -10.27 -14.25 15.54
C PHE A 160 -9.27 -13.21 15.05
N ASP A 161 -8.26 -13.66 14.31
CA ASP A 161 -7.17 -12.81 13.83
C ASP A 161 -6.99 -12.88 12.29
N GLY A 162 -5.81 -12.50 11.80
CA GLY A 162 -5.52 -12.47 10.37
C GLY A 162 -5.42 -13.86 9.75
N GLU A 163 -4.97 -14.83 10.52
CA GLU A 163 -4.86 -16.23 10.11
C GLU A 163 -6.27 -16.81 9.95
N ASP A 164 -7.13 -16.65 10.97
CA ASP A 164 -8.53 -17.08 10.94
C ASP A 164 -9.30 -16.47 9.76
N ALA A 165 -9.06 -15.18 9.48
CA ALA A 165 -9.69 -14.48 8.36
C ALA A 165 -9.30 -15.07 7.00
N TRP A 166 -8.05 -15.49 6.84
CA TRP A 166 -7.58 -16.15 5.62
C TRP A 166 -8.14 -17.57 5.52
N GLN A 167 -8.05 -18.36 6.60
CA GLN A 167 -8.51 -19.74 6.61
C GLN A 167 -10.05 -19.83 6.35
N ALA A 168 -10.84 -18.87 6.86
CA ALA A 168 -12.30 -18.81 6.63
C ALA A 168 -12.69 -18.64 5.15
N VAL A 169 -11.81 -18.05 4.34
CA VAL A 169 -11.97 -17.95 2.88
C VAL A 169 -11.37 -19.17 2.19
N ALA A 170 -10.19 -19.61 2.65
CA ALA A 170 -9.45 -20.72 2.07
C ALA A 170 -10.24 -22.05 2.07
N ARG A 171 -11.09 -22.29 3.08
CA ARG A 171 -11.98 -23.47 3.13
C ARG A 171 -12.94 -23.60 1.95
N TYR A 172 -13.23 -22.50 1.25
CA TYR A 172 -14.11 -22.51 0.08
C TYR A 172 -13.34 -22.76 -1.24
N GLY A 173 -12.03 -22.98 -1.15
CA GLY A 173 -11.18 -23.37 -2.26
C GLY A 173 -9.88 -22.59 -2.26
N THR A 174 -8.77 -23.32 -2.34
CA THR A 174 -7.45 -22.77 -2.64
C THR A 174 -6.92 -23.39 -3.94
N SER A 175 -5.82 -22.85 -4.46
CA SER A 175 -5.10 -23.47 -5.58
C SER A 175 -4.16 -24.60 -5.13
N ASN A 176 -4.17 -24.96 -3.85
CA ASN A 176 -3.31 -26.01 -3.31
C ASN A 176 -3.94 -27.39 -3.52
N THR A 177 -3.10 -28.39 -3.67
CA THR A 177 -3.49 -29.80 -3.66
C THR A 177 -3.13 -30.44 -2.32
N PRO A 178 -3.69 -31.61 -1.97
CA PRO A 178 -3.30 -32.37 -0.77
C PRO A 178 -1.81 -32.76 -0.73
N SER A 179 -1.09 -32.65 -1.86
CA SER A 179 0.37 -32.84 -1.90
C SER A 179 1.16 -31.59 -1.53
N ASP A 180 0.58 -30.40 -1.67
CA ASP A 180 1.23 -29.14 -1.37
C ASP A 180 1.22 -28.82 0.13
N ILE A 181 0.28 -29.42 0.88
CA ILE A 181 0.09 -29.19 2.32
C ILE A 181 0.34 -30.45 3.11
N THR A 182 1.21 -30.32 4.12
CA THR A 182 1.59 -31.43 4.96
C THR A 182 0.47 -31.81 5.91
N GLY A 183 -0.16 -32.97 5.69
CA GLY A 183 -1.22 -33.47 6.57
C GLY A 183 -2.62 -33.44 5.95
N ALA A 184 -2.80 -32.70 4.85
CA ALA A 184 -4.01 -32.74 4.05
C ALA A 184 -4.25 -34.14 3.49
N ILE A 185 -5.47 -34.65 3.67
CA ILE A 185 -5.87 -35.97 3.16
C ILE A 185 -6.81 -35.78 1.97
N ASP A 186 -7.74 -34.86 2.09
CA ASP A 186 -8.75 -34.53 1.09
C ASP A 186 -8.54 -33.10 0.55
N ASP A 187 -9.14 -32.79 -0.60
CA ASP A 187 -9.06 -31.44 -1.21
C ASP A 187 -9.69 -30.36 -0.32
N ASP A 188 -10.63 -30.73 0.55
CA ASP A 188 -11.22 -29.82 1.52
C ASP A 188 -10.23 -29.41 2.64
N ASP A 189 -9.17 -30.20 2.86
CA ASP A 189 -8.11 -29.93 3.82
C ASP A 189 -6.88 -29.26 3.15
N SER A 190 -7.01 -28.75 1.91
CA SER A 190 -5.91 -28.14 1.16
C SER A 190 -5.67 -26.65 1.51
N TYR A 191 -5.72 -26.31 2.79
CA TYR A 191 -5.20 -25.03 3.31
C TYR A 191 -4.36 -25.23 4.58
N ILE A 192 -3.53 -24.25 4.90
CA ILE A 192 -2.66 -24.28 6.08
C ILE A 192 -3.53 -24.35 7.33
N ASP A 193 -3.17 -25.24 8.27
CA ASP A 193 -3.83 -25.47 9.55
C ASP A 193 -5.33 -25.79 9.46
N ALA A 194 -5.71 -26.51 8.39
CA ALA A 194 -7.08 -27.00 8.17
C ALA A 194 -7.60 -27.99 9.22
N ASP A 195 -6.72 -28.55 10.06
CA ASP A 195 -7.07 -29.41 11.18
C ASP A 195 -7.45 -28.65 12.46
N GLU A 196 -7.28 -27.32 12.47
CA GLU A 196 -7.71 -26.47 13.57
C GLU A 196 -9.22 -26.24 13.58
N ASN A 197 -9.75 -26.12 14.79
CA ASN A 197 -11.16 -25.86 14.97
C ASN A 197 -11.44 -24.36 15.11
N GLN A 198 -11.78 -23.73 13.99
CA GLN A 198 -12.12 -22.30 13.94
C GLN A 198 -13.33 -21.95 14.82
N GLY A 199 -13.17 -20.89 15.63
CA GLY A 199 -14.27 -20.26 16.37
C GLY A 199 -14.66 -20.95 17.67
N LEU A 200 -13.85 -21.88 18.18
CA LEU A 200 -14.10 -22.55 19.46
C LEU A 200 -13.39 -21.88 20.62
N VAL A 201 -14.15 -21.23 21.51
CA VAL A 201 -13.56 -20.49 22.62
C VAL A 201 -13.13 -21.42 23.75
N ASN A 202 -13.81 -22.57 23.91
CA ASN A 202 -13.55 -23.51 25.00
C ASN A 202 -13.78 -24.96 24.59
N TRP A 203 -13.19 -25.91 25.31
CA TRP A 203 -13.37 -27.35 25.07
C TRP A 203 -14.84 -27.80 25.06
N GLY A 204 -15.71 -27.11 25.81
CA GLY A 204 -17.14 -27.39 25.86
C GLY A 204 -17.89 -27.07 24.56
N ASP A 205 -17.37 -26.16 23.75
CA ASP A 205 -17.96 -25.78 22.46
C ASP A 205 -17.73 -26.87 21.40
N GLN A 206 -16.75 -27.76 21.59
CA GLN A 206 -16.51 -28.95 20.75
C GLN A 206 -17.57 -30.04 20.91
N ILE A 207 -18.36 -29.97 21.99
CA ILE A 207 -19.33 -31.00 22.32
C ILE A 207 -20.58 -30.79 21.47
N MET A 208 -20.56 -31.30 20.25
CA MET A 208 -21.76 -31.42 19.42
C MET A 208 -22.70 -32.47 20.03
N ASP A 209 -23.95 -32.10 20.34
CA ASP A 209 -25.00 -33.05 20.68
C ASP A 209 -25.35 -33.90 19.45
N LYS A 210 -24.85 -35.14 19.44
CA LYS A 210 -25.05 -36.11 18.35
C LYS A 210 -26.48 -36.67 18.27
N SER A 211 -27.46 -36.10 18.98
CA SER A 211 -28.85 -36.56 18.96
C SER A 211 -29.65 -36.14 17.71
N LEU A 212 -29.11 -35.25 16.85
CA LEU A 212 -29.87 -34.62 15.74
C LEU A 212 -29.33 -34.87 14.32
N GLY A 213 -28.32 -35.71 14.10
CA GLY A 213 -27.75 -35.92 12.76
C GLY A 213 -27.16 -37.31 12.56
N ASP A 214 -27.46 -37.87 11.39
CA ASP A 214 -27.08 -39.12 10.78
C ASP A 214 -25.60 -39.50 10.95
N GLY A 215 -25.32 -40.25 12.03
CA GLY A 215 -24.75 -41.59 11.90
C GLY A 215 -23.39 -41.75 11.20
N GLU A 216 -22.44 -40.84 11.35
CA GLU A 216 -21.02 -41.14 11.08
C GLU A 216 -20.21 -41.24 12.37
N VAL A 217 -19.64 -42.43 12.60
CA VAL A 217 -18.82 -42.74 13.77
C VAL A 217 -17.44 -42.15 13.55
N ILE A 218 -17.23 -40.94 14.06
CA ILE A 218 -15.88 -40.43 14.34
C ILE A 218 -15.39 -41.18 15.58
N ASP A 219 -14.25 -41.85 15.45
CA ASP A 219 -13.67 -42.73 16.48
C ASP A 219 -13.56 -41.99 17.82
N LYS A 220 -13.93 -42.66 18.91
CA LYS A 220 -14.08 -42.05 20.25
C LYS A 220 -12.77 -41.54 20.85
N ASP A 221 -11.64 -41.81 20.21
CA ASP A 221 -10.31 -41.40 20.67
C ASP A 221 -9.91 -39.99 20.17
N ASP A 222 -10.61 -39.40 19.19
CA ASP A 222 -10.32 -38.05 18.67
C ASP A 222 -10.75 -36.91 19.64
N GLN A 223 -11.64 -37.20 20.59
CA GLN A 223 -12.23 -36.16 21.47
C GLN A 223 -11.37 -35.79 22.69
N LEU A 224 -10.31 -36.54 23.00
CA LEU A 224 -9.51 -36.34 24.22
C LEU A 224 -8.15 -35.68 23.99
N THR A 225 -7.67 -35.61 22.74
CA THR A 225 -6.33 -35.11 22.42
C THR A 225 -6.31 -33.84 21.59
N GLY A 226 -7.46 -33.37 21.09
CA GLY A 226 -7.54 -32.17 20.25
C GLY A 226 -6.86 -32.30 18.87
N GLN A 227 -6.22 -33.44 18.58
CA GLN A 227 -5.58 -33.74 17.31
C GLN A 227 -6.34 -34.86 16.62
N ARG A 228 -6.80 -34.58 15.39
CA ARG A 228 -7.40 -35.55 14.47
C ARG A 228 -6.32 -36.60 14.16
N GLN A 229 -6.43 -37.83 14.66
CA GLN A 229 -5.45 -38.83 14.26
C GLN A 229 -5.64 -39.16 12.77
N LYS A 230 -4.56 -38.98 11.99
CA LYS A 230 -4.49 -39.30 10.55
C LYS A 230 -5.17 -40.65 10.30
N ARG A 231 -6.29 -40.63 9.58
CA ARG A 231 -7.07 -41.82 9.22
C ARG A 231 -6.13 -42.90 8.69
N ARG A 232 -5.98 -44.00 9.42
CA ARG A 232 -5.16 -45.14 8.97
C ARG A 232 -5.75 -45.67 7.66
N ARG A 233 -4.94 -45.64 6.61
CA ARG A 233 -5.22 -46.24 5.31
C ARG A 233 -5.65 -47.69 5.54
N LYS A 234 -6.91 -48.03 5.23
CA LYS A 234 -7.35 -49.43 5.20
C LYS A 234 -6.57 -50.12 4.08
N GLU A 235 -5.69 -51.05 4.45
CA GLU A 235 -5.12 -52.00 3.51
C GLU A 235 -6.27 -52.85 2.98
N TRP A 236 -6.45 -52.84 1.66
CA TRP A 236 -7.40 -53.70 0.97
C TRP A 236 -6.71 -55.04 0.68
N GLU A 237 -7.29 -56.15 1.15
CA GLU A 237 -6.97 -57.51 0.70
C GLU A 237 -7.50 -57.78 -0.71
#